data_AF-X0TYG8-F1
#
_entry.id   AF-X0TYG8-F1
#
_cell.length_a   1.000
_cell.length_b   1.000
_cell.length_c   1.000
_cell.angle_alpha   90.00
_cell.angle_beta   90.00
_cell.angle_gamma   90.00
#
_symmetry.space_group_name_H-M   'P 1'
#
loop_
_entity.id
_entity.type
_entity.pdbx_description
1 polymer ?
#
loop_
_entity_poly.entity_id
_entity_poly.type
_entity_poly.pdbx_seq_one_letter_code
_entity_poly.pdbx_strand_id
1 'polypeptide(L)'
;GQVRTELIGNDAFQEADTTGITRPITKYNCIVKDVGDLARTIREAFYIASTGRPGPVLIDIPVDVAVAKHSQDGCATMKLPGYRVRTKGHARQISMAAEVINKSERPVLYVGGGVISANASEELRTLAEKAHLPVTTTLLGLGSYDQRKPESLDMLGMHGAAYANYAVQECDLLIA
;
A
#
# COMPACT_ATOMS: atom_id res chain seq x y z
N GLY A 1 7.17 1.68 22.77
CA GLY A 1 8.06 1.49 23.92
C GLY A 1 7.14 1.30 25.09
N GLN A 2 7.28 0.18 25.79
CA GLN A 2 6.29 -0.31 26.75
C GLN A 2 6.91 -0.51 28.12
N VAL A 3 6.05 -0.56 29.14
CA VAL A 3 6.42 -1.01 30.48
C VAL A 3 7.05 -2.40 30.45
N ARG A 4 7.74 -2.79 31.53
CA ARG A 4 8.37 -4.12 31.66
C ARG A 4 7.34 -5.21 31.42
N THR A 5 7.73 -6.32 30.80
CA THR A 5 6.81 -7.42 30.46
C THR A 5 5.95 -7.91 31.64
N GLU A 6 6.52 -7.98 32.84
CA GLU A 6 5.85 -8.38 34.08
C GLU A 6 4.79 -7.38 34.61
N LEU A 7 4.87 -6.12 34.17
CA LEU A 7 3.95 -5.06 34.57
C LEU A 7 2.78 -4.89 33.60
N ILE A 8 2.83 -5.52 32.43
CA ILE A 8 1.78 -5.39 31.41
C ILE A 8 0.48 -6.02 31.92
N GLY A 9 -0.61 -5.26 31.82
CA GLY A 9 -1.95 -5.62 32.27
C GLY A 9 -2.25 -5.27 33.73
N ASN A 10 -1.36 -4.55 34.41
CA ASN A 10 -1.48 -4.21 35.83
C ASN A 10 -1.72 -2.71 36.08
N ASP A 11 -2.20 -1.98 35.07
CA ASP A 11 -2.41 -0.53 35.11
C ASP A 11 -1.13 0.22 35.55
N ALA A 12 0.02 -0.22 35.01
CA ALA A 12 1.31 0.30 35.40
C ALA A 12 1.48 1.76 34.98
N PHE A 13 2.39 2.48 35.64
CA PHE A 13 2.66 3.88 35.33
C PHE A 13 3.06 4.04 33.85
N GLN A 14 2.31 4.87 33.12
CA GLN A 14 2.45 5.12 31.67
C GLN A 14 2.18 3.92 30.77
N GLU A 15 1.53 2.88 31.28
CA GLU A 15 1.04 1.79 30.46
C GLU A 15 -0.14 2.25 29.57
N ALA A 16 -0.13 1.79 28.32
CA ALA A 16 -1.27 1.86 27.42
C ALA A 16 -1.31 0.59 26.57
N ASP A 17 -2.51 0.06 26.30
CA ASP A 17 -2.71 -1.02 25.31
C ASP A 17 -2.55 -0.47 23.89
N THR A 18 -1.31 -0.15 23.51
CA THR A 18 -0.96 0.37 22.19
C THR A 18 -1.35 -0.62 21.09
N THR A 19 -1.33 -1.93 21.37
CA THR A 19 -1.71 -2.96 20.42
C THR A 19 -3.22 -2.90 20.16
N GLY A 20 -4.05 -2.84 21.18
CA GLY A 20 -5.50 -2.67 21.04
C GLY A 20 -5.85 -1.35 20.33
N ILE A 21 -5.28 -0.24 20.79
CA ILE A 21 -5.55 1.11 20.25
C ILE A 21 -5.19 1.22 18.77
N THR A 22 -4.06 0.65 18.35
CA THR A 22 -3.54 0.82 16.98
C THR A 22 -3.94 -0.28 16.00
N ARG A 23 -4.59 -1.35 16.48
CA ARG A 23 -5.03 -2.47 15.64
C ARG A 23 -5.88 -2.05 14.42
N PRO A 24 -6.85 -1.12 14.54
CA PRO A 24 -7.65 -0.71 13.38
C PRO A 24 -6.94 0.24 12.41
N ILE A 25 -5.79 0.79 12.78
CA ILE A 25 -5.07 1.82 12.01
C ILE A 25 -3.66 1.39 11.58
N THR A 26 -3.32 0.11 11.72
CA THR A 26 -2.04 -0.47 11.28
C THR A 26 -2.27 -1.72 10.44
N LYS A 27 -1.36 -1.97 9.49
CA LYS A 27 -1.33 -3.24 8.73
C LYS A 27 -0.94 -4.42 9.62
N TYR A 28 -0.08 -4.13 10.59
CA TYR A 28 0.46 -5.09 11.53
C TYR A 28 0.86 -4.35 12.79
N ASN A 29 0.49 -4.89 13.94
CA ASN A 29 1.04 -4.48 15.20
C ASN A 29 1.29 -5.69 16.10
N CYS A 30 2.27 -5.54 16.98
CA CYS A 30 2.64 -6.59 17.92
C CYS A 30 3.40 -6.02 19.11
N ILE A 31 3.50 -6.83 20.15
CA ILE A 31 4.40 -6.61 21.28
C ILE A 31 5.48 -7.70 21.29
N VAL A 32 6.74 -7.30 21.38
CA VAL A 32 7.87 -8.23 21.45
C VAL A 32 8.09 -8.61 22.91
N LYS A 33 7.86 -9.87 23.27
CA LYS A 33 8.01 -10.37 24.65
C LYS A 33 9.35 -11.05 24.93
N ASP A 34 10.11 -11.38 23.87
CA ASP A 34 11.40 -12.06 23.96
C ASP A 34 12.41 -11.35 23.04
N VAL A 35 13.61 -11.08 23.57
CA VAL A 35 14.70 -10.42 22.83
C VAL A 35 15.17 -11.24 21.61
N GLY A 36 15.06 -12.57 21.64
CA GLY A 36 15.38 -13.45 20.52
C GLY A 36 14.43 -13.31 19.33
N ASP A 37 13.22 -12.78 19.56
CA ASP A 37 12.24 -12.50 18.51
C ASP A 37 12.35 -11.08 17.93
N LEU A 38 13.11 -10.19 18.58
CA LEU A 38 13.15 -8.77 18.24
C LEU A 38 13.62 -8.53 16.80
N ALA A 39 14.74 -9.11 16.39
CA ALA A 39 15.28 -8.91 15.04
C ALA A 39 14.35 -9.47 13.94
N ARG A 40 13.75 -10.64 14.20
CA ARG A 40 12.75 -11.24 13.29
C ARG A 40 11.57 -10.28 13.13
N THR A 41 11.02 -9.84 14.25
CA THR A 41 9.81 -8.99 14.29
C THR A 41 10.04 -7.66 13.59
N ILE A 42 11.21 -7.04 13.78
CA ILE A 42 11.60 -5.82 13.05
C ILE A 42 11.61 -6.09 11.54
N ARG A 43 12.32 -7.16 11.11
CA ARG A 43 12.40 -7.51 9.69
C ARG A 43 11.02 -7.75 9.07
N GLU A 44 10.16 -8.49 9.75
CA GLU A 44 8.78 -8.77 9.34
C GLU A 44 7.95 -7.50 9.23
N ALA A 45 8.03 -6.61 10.22
CA ALA A 45 7.29 -5.36 10.22
C ALA A 45 7.68 -4.46 9.04
N PHE A 46 8.98 -4.32 8.76
CA PHE A 46 9.44 -3.57 7.58
C PHE A 46 8.99 -4.21 6.26
N TYR A 47 9.04 -5.53 6.17
CA TYR A 47 8.55 -6.25 5.00
C TYR A 47 7.03 -6.04 4.80
N ILE A 48 6.23 -6.13 5.86
CA ILE A 48 4.78 -5.89 5.80
C ILE A 48 4.51 -4.43 5.45
N ALA A 49 5.21 -3.47 6.04
CA ALA A 49 5.02 -2.05 5.80
C ALA A 49 5.26 -1.65 4.34
N SER A 50 6.26 -2.27 3.70
CA SER A 50 6.73 -1.90 2.36
C SER A 50 6.14 -2.70 1.21
N THR A 51 5.45 -3.81 1.48
CA THR A 51 4.94 -4.71 0.42
C THR A 51 3.41 -4.71 0.29
N GLY A 52 2.91 -5.10 -0.88
CA GLY A 52 1.47 -4.98 -1.21
C GLY A 52 1.08 -3.51 -1.29
N ARG A 53 -0.04 -3.11 -0.67
CA ARG A 53 -0.33 -1.69 -0.42
C ARG A 53 0.51 -1.23 0.78
N PRO A 54 1.43 -0.26 0.64
CA PRO A 54 2.21 0.23 1.77
C PRO A 54 1.33 0.80 2.88
N GLY A 55 1.79 0.69 4.12
CA GLY A 55 1.02 1.20 5.26
C GLY A 55 1.74 1.05 6.60
N PRO A 56 1.22 1.71 7.63
CA PRO A 56 1.86 1.77 8.94
C PRO A 56 1.89 0.41 9.63
N VAL A 57 2.94 0.18 10.40
CA VAL A 57 3.10 -0.95 11.31
C VAL A 57 3.57 -0.44 12.67
N LEU A 58 3.25 -1.15 13.74
CA LEU A 58 3.70 -0.80 15.10
C LEU A 58 4.39 -2.00 15.75
N ILE A 59 5.58 -1.77 16.28
CA ILE A 59 6.28 -2.75 17.12
C ILE A 59 6.38 -2.15 18.50
N ASP A 60 5.69 -2.76 19.46
CA ASP A 60 5.82 -2.37 20.85
C ASP A 60 6.92 -3.17 21.54
N ILE A 61 7.83 -2.46 22.20
CA ILE A 61 9.06 -3.02 22.75
C ILE A 61 9.09 -2.68 24.25
N PRO A 62 8.84 -3.67 25.13
CA PRO A 62 9.03 -3.57 26.57
C PRO A 62 10.46 -3.17 26.93
N VAL A 63 10.61 -2.34 27.96
CA VAL A 63 11.93 -1.82 28.37
C VAL A 63 12.91 -2.92 28.76
N ASP A 64 12.45 -4.00 29.40
CA ASP A 64 13.25 -5.16 29.77
C ASP A 64 13.75 -5.94 28.54
N VAL A 65 12.93 -6.04 27.49
CA VAL A 65 13.34 -6.62 26.19
C VAL A 65 14.35 -5.72 25.48
N ALA A 66 14.17 -4.39 25.54
CA ALA A 66 15.06 -3.43 24.89
C ALA A 66 16.49 -3.44 25.48
N VAL A 67 16.64 -3.72 26.77
CA VAL A 67 17.95 -3.77 27.46
C VAL A 67 18.53 -5.18 27.58
N ALA A 68 17.75 -6.21 27.24
CA ALA A 68 18.20 -7.60 27.27
C ALA A 68 19.29 -7.86 26.23
N LYS A 69 20.21 -8.78 26.56
CA LYS A 69 21.29 -9.19 25.66
C LYS A 69 20.92 -10.52 25.01
N HIS A 70 21.08 -10.59 23.70
CA HIS A 70 20.89 -11.80 22.92
C HIS A 70 21.95 -11.87 21.82
N SER A 71 22.64 -13.00 21.72
CA SER A 71 23.53 -13.29 20.59
C SER A 71 22.71 -13.88 19.46
N GLN A 72 22.74 -13.24 18.29
CA GLN A 72 22.10 -13.77 17.10
C GLN A 72 23.13 -13.92 15.99
N ASP A 73 23.23 -15.14 15.47
CA ASP A 73 24.05 -15.44 14.30
C ASP A 73 23.23 -15.29 13.02
N GLY A 74 23.66 -14.41 12.13
CA GLY A 74 23.05 -14.23 10.81
C GLY A 74 21.69 -13.52 10.78
N CYS A 75 21.06 -13.52 9.61
CA CYS A 75 19.81 -12.79 9.37
C CYS A 75 18.60 -13.59 9.88
N ALA A 76 17.78 -12.99 10.74
CA ALA A 76 16.58 -13.62 11.28
C ALA A 76 15.63 -14.07 10.17
N THR A 77 15.28 -15.35 10.12
CA THR A 77 14.35 -15.90 9.12
C THR A 77 12.93 -15.43 9.44
N MET A 78 12.25 -14.81 8.45
CA MET A 78 10.87 -14.35 8.59
C MET A 78 9.89 -15.53 8.69
N LYS A 79 8.86 -15.37 9.53
CA LYS A 79 7.76 -16.30 9.77
C LYS A 79 6.43 -15.56 9.56
N LEU A 80 6.01 -15.49 8.30
CA LEU A 80 4.82 -14.77 7.87
C LEU A 80 3.75 -15.72 7.29
N PRO A 81 3.10 -16.56 8.12
CA PRO A 81 2.06 -17.46 7.64
C PRO A 81 0.88 -16.65 7.08
N GLY A 82 0.44 -16.99 5.87
CA GLY A 82 -0.70 -16.34 5.21
C GLY A 82 -0.39 -15.01 4.52
N TYR A 83 0.73 -14.34 4.81
CA TYR A 83 1.10 -13.09 4.13
C TYR A 83 1.96 -13.38 2.90
N ARG A 84 1.34 -13.39 1.72
CA ARG A 84 2.00 -13.61 0.42
C ARG A 84 1.70 -12.48 -0.53
N VAL A 85 2.75 -11.83 -1.02
CA VAL A 85 2.66 -10.74 -1.99
C VAL A 85 2.70 -11.32 -3.40
N ARG A 86 1.62 -11.18 -4.16
CA ARG A 86 1.59 -11.60 -5.57
C ARG A 86 2.20 -10.47 -6.41
N THR A 87 3.29 -10.77 -7.11
CA THR A 87 3.99 -9.80 -7.97
C THR A 87 3.67 -9.97 -9.45
N LYS A 88 3.05 -11.09 -9.84
CA LYS A 88 2.66 -11.38 -11.23
C LYS A 88 1.16 -11.34 -11.38
N GLY A 89 0.70 -10.60 -12.39
CA GLY A 89 -0.68 -10.62 -12.83
C GLY A 89 -1.04 -11.93 -13.51
N HIS A 90 -2.34 -12.23 -13.58
CA HIS A 90 -2.82 -13.45 -14.20
C HIS A 90 -2.88 -13.28 -15.73
N ALA A 91 -2.01 -13.98 -16.47
CA ALA A 91 -1.85 -13.80 -17.92
C ALA A 91 -3.17 -13.79 -18.70
N ARG A 92 -4.05 -14.76 -18.46
CA ARG A 92 -5.37 -14.81 -19.12
C ARG A 92 -6.25 -13.60 -18.82
N GLN A 93 -6.23 -13.08 -17.59
CA GLN A 93 -7.04 -11.91 -17.22
C GLN A 93 -6.48 -10.64 -17.87
N ILE A 94 -5.15 -10.54 -17.97
CA ILE A 94 -4.49 -9.43 -18.68
C ILE A 94 -4.86 -9.45 -20.17
N SER A 95 -4.82 -10.63 -20.82
CA SER A 95 -5.23 -10.76 -22.22
C SER A 95 -6.70 -10.37 -22.42
N MET A 96 -7.60 -10.84 -21.55
CA MET A 96 -9.01 -10.46 -21.61
C MET A 96 -9.22 -8.95 -21.39
N ALA A 97 -8.51 -8.34 -20.44
CA ALA A 97 -8.58 -6.90 -20.22
C ALA A 97 -8.12 -6.13 -21.46
N ALA A 98 -7.02 -6.54 -22.10
CA ALA A 98 -6.54 -5.93 -23.34
C ALA A 98 -7.56 -6.05 -24.48
N GLU A 99 -8.24 -7.20 -24.62
CA GLU A 99 -9.31 -7.37 -25.62
C GLU A 99 -10.49 -6.43 -25.39
N VAL A 100 -10.89 -6.20 -24.13
CA VAL A 100 -11.98 -5.28 -23.79
C VAL A 100 -11.56 -3.83 -24.04
N ILE A 101 -10.32 -3.46 -23.68
CA ILE A 101 -9.75 -2.13 -23.97
C ILE A 101 -9.76 -1.87 -25.48
N ASN A 102 -9.35 -2.84 -26.30
CA ASN A 102 -9.31 -2.68 -27.76
C ASN A 102 -10.70 -2.59 -28.42
N LYS A 103 -11.76 -3.01 -27.74
CA LYS A 103 -13.15 -2.98 -28.26
C LYS A 103 -13.95 -1.78 -27.78
N SER A 104 -13.47 -1.09 -26.74
CA SER A 104 -14.16 0.05 -26.13
C SER A 104 -14.05 1.28 -27.02
N GLU A 105 -15.15 2.02 -27.14
CA GLU A 105 -15.23 3.25 -27.93
C GLU A 105 -14.98 4.49 -27.06
N ARG A 106 -15.25 4.40 -25.75
CA ARG A 106 -15.10 5.50 -24.78
C ARG A 106 -14.38 5.04 -23.50
N PRO A 107 -13.15 4.49 -23.57
CA PRO A 107 -12.43 4.04 -22.40
C PRO A 107 -11.87 5.21 -21.58
N VAL A 108 -11.79 5.06 -20.26
CA VAL A 108 -11.14 6.04 -19.37
C VAL A 108 -10.23 5.33 -18.37
N LEU A 109 -9.00 5.81 -18.25
CA LEU A 109 -8.07 5.43 -17.18
C LEU A 109 -8.37 6.26 -15.93
N TYR A 110 -8.72 5.59 -14.84
CA TYR A 110 -8.92 6.15 -13.50
C TYR A 110 -7.70 5.82 -12.64
N VAL A 111 -6.85 6.81 -12.39
CA VAL A 111 -5.52 6.55 -11.81
C VAL A 111 -5.44 6.96 -10.34
N GLY A 112 -5.18 5.98 -9.49
CA GLY A 112 -4.93 6.16 -8.05
C GLY A 112 -3.45 6.36 -7.69
N GLY A 113 -3.18 6.66 -6.42
CA GLY A 113 -1.82 6.75 -5.87
C GLY A 113 -1.02 5.42 -5.85
N GLY A 114 -1.65 4.31 -6.26
CA GLY A 114 -0.97 3.03 -6.45
C GLY A 114 0.12 3.10 -7.52
N VAL A 115 -0.07 3.89 -8.58
CA VAL A 115 0.94 4.09 -9.64
C VAL A 115 2.20 4.74 -9.06
N ILE A 116 2.04 5.78 -8.24
CA ILE A 116 3.16 6.46 -7.57
C ILE A 116 3.86 5.51 -6.60
N SER A 117 3.07 4.79 -5.78
CA SER A 117 3.61 3.85 -4.80
C SER A 117 4.41 2.70 -5.44
N ALA A 118 4.06 2.33 -6.67
CA ALA A 118 4.73 1.30 -7.45
C ALA A 118 5.85 1.84 -8.35
N ASN A 119 6.06 3.16 -8.39
CA ASN A 119 6.94 3.84 -9.34
C ASN A 119 6.64 3.47 -10.82
N ALA A 120 5.35 3.42 -11.16
CA ALA A 120 4.86 2.86 -12.43
C ALA A 120 4.35 3.94 -13.42
N SER A 121 4.81 5.18 -13.29
CA SER A 121 4.35 6.30 -14.13
C SER A 121 4.73 6.11 -15.60
N GLU A 122 5.87 5.46 -15.88
CA GLU A 122 6.32 5.18 -17.25
C GLU A 122 5.47 4.12 -17.94
N GLU A 123 5.05 3.08 -17.21
CA GLU A 123 4.15 2.05 -17.69
C GLU A 123 2.76 2.63 -17.96
N LEU A 124 2.25 3.48 -17.06
CA LEU A 124 1.01 4.22 -17.27
C LEU A 124 1.09 5.08 -18.53
N ARG A 125 2.17 5.85 -18.68
CA ARG A 125 2.40 6.70 -19.86
C ARG A 125 2.41 5.88 -21.13
N THR A 126 3.16 4.77 -21.14
CA THR A 126 3.25 3.88 -22.29
C THR A 126 1.89 3.30 -22.68
N LEU A 127 1.08 2.89 -21.71
CA LEU A 127 -0.26 2.36 -21.95
C LEU A 127 -1.19 3.44 -22.52
N ALA A 128 -1.24 4.62 -21.89
CA ALA A 128 -2.10 5.72 -22.29
C ALA A 128 -1.76 6.23 -23.70
N GLU A 129 -0.48 6.46 -23.99
CA GLU A 129 -0.03 6.96 -25.31
C GLU A 129 -0.26 5.92 -26.42
N LYS A 130 -0.07 4.62 -26.13
CA LYS A 130 -0.23 3.55 -27.14
C LYS A 130 -1.68 3.39 -27.58
N ALA A 131 -2.62 3.50 -26.66
CA ALA A 131 -4.04 3.29 -26.91
C ALA A 131 -4.85 4.60 -26.94
N HIS A 132 -4.19 5.76 -26.89
CA HIS A 132 -4.78 7.09 -26.84
C HIS A 132 -5.90 7.20 -25.78
N LEU A 133 -5.63 6.65 -24.59
CA LEU A 133 -6.61 6.55 -23.51
C LEU A 133 -6.67 7.86 -22.73
N PRO A 134 -7.85 8.49 -22.59
CA PRO A 134 -8.04 9.59 -21.64
C PRO A 134 -7.70 9.16 -20.21
N VAL A 135 -6.93 9.98 -19.50
CA VAL A 135 -6.40 9.70 -18.16
C VAL A 135 -6.88 10.73 -17.17
N THR A 136 -7.67 10.30 -16.19
CA THR A 136 -7.99 11.11 -15.02
C THR A 136 -7.32 10.55 -13.77
N THR A 137 -7.01 11.43 -12.81
CA THR A 137 -6.32 11.04 -11.57
C THR A 137 -7.18 11.34 -10.34
N THR A 138 -6.99 10.53 -9.30
CA THR A 138 -7.40 10.92 -7.94
C THR A 138 -6.44 11.97 -7.39
N LEU A 139 -6.81 12.64 -6.29
CA LEU A 139 -5.90 13.51 -5.54
C LEU A 139 -4.56 12.85 -5.23
N LEU A 140 -4.58 11.57 -4.82
CA LEU A 140 -3.36 10.81 -4.50
C LEU A 140 -2.61 10.29 -5.73
N GLY A 141 -3.21 10.40 -6.92
CA GLY A 141 -2.58 10.05 -8.19
C GLY A 141 -1.97 11.27 -8.91
N LEU A 142 -2.15 12.48 -8.40
CA LEU A 142 -1.56 13.68 -9.00
C LEU A 142 -0.03 13.54 -9.12
N GLY A 143 0.49 13.89 -10.30
CA GLY A 143 1.91 13.71 -10.64
C GLY A 143 2.27 12.34 -11.23
N SER A 144 1.33 11.39 -11.29
CA SER A 144 1.54 10.10 -11.99
C SER A 144 1.45 10.21 -13.52
N TYR A 145 0.84 11.28 -14.04
CA TYR A 145 0.71 11.56 -15.47
C TYR A 145 0.90 13.06 -15.74
N ASP A 146 1.46 13.40 -16.91
CA ASP A 146 1.72 14.80 -17.28
C ASP A 146 0.42 15.49 -17.73
N GLN A 147 -0.05 16.46 -16.94
CA GLN A 147 -1.30 17.19 -17.20
C GLN A 147 -1.28 18.06 -18.46
N ARG A 148 -0.11 18.26 -19.08
CA ARG A 148 0.01 19.01 -20.34
C ARG A 148 -0.27 18.13 -21.56
N LYS A 149 -0.41 16.81 -21.37
CA LYS A 149 -0.69 15.85 -22.44
C LYS A 149 -2.17 15.92 -22.84
N PRO A 150 -2.49 15.75 -24.14
CA PRO A 150 -3.87 15.83 -24.63
C PRO A 150 -4.77 14.73 -24.04
N GLU A 151 -4.21 13.60 -23.61
CA GLU A 151 -4.93 12.54 -22.94
C GLU A 151 -5.32 12.90 -21.50
N SER A 152 -4.72 13.93 -20.89
CA SER A 152 -5.01 14.26 -19.49
C SER A 152 -6.40 14.87 -19.34
N LEU A 153 -7.18 14.29 -18.42
CA LEU A 153 -8.47 14.78 -17.99
C LEU A 153 -8.42 15.49 -16.63
N ASP A 154 -7.22 15.86 -16.13
CA ASP A 154 -7.04 16.41 -14.78
C ASP A 154 -7.59 15.51 -13.65
N MET A 155 -7.63 16.07 -12.44
CA MET A 155 -8.15 15.40 -11.24
C MET A 155 -9.67 15.32 -11.30
N LEU A 156 -10.23 14.13 -11.06
CA LEU A 156 -11.67 13.94 -10.87
C LEU A 156 -12.09 14.11 -9.40
N GLY A 157 -13.39 14.06 -9.14
CA GLY A 157 -13.99 13.97 -7.81
C GLY A 157 -14.80 15.19 -7.42
N MET A 158 -15.13 15.29 -6.13
CA MET A 158 -16.03 16.32 -5.59
C MET A 158 -15.61 17.75 -5.93
N HIS A 159 -14.29 18.00 -5.99
CA HIS A 159 -13.69 19.30 -6.34
C HIS A 159 -12.74 19.16 -7.55
N GLY A 160 -12.95 18.12 -8.36
CA GLY A 160 -12.19 17.88 -9.58
C GLY A 160 -12.75 18.63 -10.78
N ALA A 161 -12.10 18.46 -11.92
CA ALA A 161 -12.58 18.96 -13.20
C ALA A 161 -13.94 18.31 -13.55
N ALA A 162 -14.93 19.15 -13.87
CA ALA A 162 -16.26 18.68 -14.24
C ALA A 162 -16.22 17.72 -15.43
N TYR A 163 -15.38 18.02 -16.44
CA TYR A 163 -15.23 17.18 -17.63
C TYR A 163 -14.58 15.82 -17.32
N ALA A 164 -13.73 15.71 -16.29
CA ALA A 164 -13.20 14.44 -15.82
C ALA A 164 -14.32 13.55 -15.25
N ASN A 165 -15.19 14.15 -14.43
CA ASN A 165 -16.33 13.46 -13.86
C ASN A 165 -17.31 13.01 -14.95
N TYR A 166 -17.60 13.85 -15.95
CA TYR A 166 -18.44 13.47 -17.09
C TYR A 166 -17.82 12.33 -17.90
N ALA A 167 -16.53 12.39 -18.20
CA ALA A 167 -15.85 11.31 -18.92
C ALA A 167 -15.95 9.97 -18.19
N VAL A 168 -15.77 9.96 -16.86
CA VAL A 168 -15.94 8.74 -16.03
C VAL A 168 -17.39 8.26 -16.01
N GLN A 169 -18.37 9.16 -15.95
CA GLN A 169 -19.79 8.79 -15.95
C GLN A 169 -20.25 8.21 -17.29
N GLU A 170 -19.74 8.74 -18.38
CA GLU A 170 -20.18 8.41 -19.74
C GLU A 170 -19.28 7.36 -20.43
N CYS A 171 -18.22 6.90 -19.78
CA CYS A 171 -17.34 5.87 -20.34
C CYS A 171 -18.09 4.54 -20.53
N ASP A 172 -17.75 3.80 -21.58
CA ASP A 172 -18.22 2.41 -21.77
C ASP A 172 -17.26 1.40 -21.11
N LEU A 173 -16.06 1.84 -20.74
CA LEU A 173 -15.07 1.09 -20.00
C LEU A 173 -14.27 1.99 -19.05
N LEU A 174 -14.32 1.68 -17.76
CA LEU A 174 -13.46 2.28 -16.75
C LEU A 174 -12.31 1.33 -16.39
N ILE A 175 -11.07 1.81 -16.45
CA ILE A 175 -9.86 1.04 -16.16
C ILE A 175 -9.22 1.63 -14.90
N ALA A 176 -9.18 0.85 -13.80
CA ALA A 176 -8.70 1.29 -12.48
C ALA A 176 -7.65 0.35 -11.88
#